data_AF-A0A7Y7TGT6-F1
#
_entry.id   AF-A0A7Y7TGT6-F1
#
_cell.length_a   1.000
_cell.length_b   1.000
_cell.length_c   1.000
_cell.angle_alpha   90.00
_cell.angle_beta   90.00
_cell.angle_gamma   90.00
#
_symmetry.space_group_name_H-M   'P 1'
#
loop_
_entity.id
_entity.type
_entity.pdbx_description
1 polymer ?
#
loop_
_entity_poly.entity_id
_entity_poly.type
_entity_poly.pdbx_seq_one_letter_code
_entity_poly.pdbx_strand_id
1 'polypeptide(L)'
;MQLDLFEDNRPGILLNCAHDHILSRDFHRAVSVYEQLLTDYPGDRHASAMLKLVSELIELLPAPDASISPEQLHKLWLRLGSLHHSALRSTLLDILYDAMCALPHAEQMYRAPNFHLGQILMECGRYDRAADCFQKALAAGNVPRGRFMAWRGDALTLAGNEVEAIESYLKAFLHDPNSVDIQSIKNRTISDLYTSLSSETTDETEEQETPAWLPVWGWLQGVFSLPLQPSPVQVPDVSSFEIRFTDNSVSRGRLWFDMLTHAERLRTTRRDDPDLLPMRRLLKKTNGFMFKWYLEKIS
;
A
#
# COMPACT_ATOMS: atom_id res chain seq x y z
N MET A 1 -61.46 -0.12 -8.77
CA MET A 1 -60.39 0.47 -7.96
C MET A 1 -59.17 0.59 -8.87
N GLN A 2 -59.01 1.74 -9.52
CA GLN A 2 -57.80 2.05 -10.28
C GLN A 2 -56.72 2.31 -9.23
N LEU A 3 -55.78 1.37 -9.07
CA LEU A 3 -54.55 1.63 -8.33
C LEU A 3 -53.80 2.68 -9.14
N ASP A 4 -53.68 3.88 -8.57
CA ASP A 4 -52.94 4.97 -9.19
C ASP A 4 -51.45 4.64 -9.07
N LEU A 5 -50.91 4.02 -10.14
CA LEU A 5 -49.53 3.51 -10.20
C LEU A 5 -48.45 4.57 -9.87
N PHE A 6 -48.82 5.85 -9.86
CA PHE A 6 -47.94 6.97 -9.56
C PHE A 6 -47.81 7.31 -8.07
N GLU A 7 -48.84 7.06 -7.25
CA GLU A 7 -48.72 7.28 -5.79
C GLU A 7 -47.87 6.20 -5.13
N ASP A 8 -47.92 4.96 -5.64
CA ASP A 8 -47.16 3.82 -5.11
C ASP A 8 -45.64 3.90 -5.37
N ASN A 9 -45.18 4.76 -6.29
CA ASN A 9 -43.75 4.89 -6.63
C ASN A 9 -43.10 6.21 -6.19
N ARG A 10 -43.84 7.07 -5.47
CA ARG A 10 -43.34 8.35 -4.97
C ARG A 10 -42.09 8.23 -4.07
N PRO A 11 -42.00 7.25 -3.14
CA PRO A 11 -40.77 7.03 -2.37
C PRO A 11 -39.56 6.69 -3.24
N GLY A 12 -39.76 5.84 -4.25
CA GLY A 12 -38.70 5.45 -5.18
C GLY A 12 -38.18 6.63 -6.00
N ILE A 13 -39.07 7.50 -6.47
CA ILE A 13 -38.70 8.73 -7.19
C ILE A 13 -37.88 9.65 -6.29
N LEU A 14 -38.33 9.90 -5.05
CA LEU A 14 -37.60 10.77 -4.12
C LEU A 14 -36.22 10.20 -3.77
N LEU A 15 -36.11 8.88 -3.56
CA LEU A 15 -34.82 8.23 -3.30
C LEU A 15 -33.86 8.37 -4.49
N ASN A 16 -34.36 8.25 -5.73
CA ASN A 16 -33.56 8.49 -6.92
C ASN A 16 -33.14 9.96 -7.03
N CYS A 17 -34.04 10.91 -6.77
CA CYS A 17 -33.69 12.33 -6.75
C CYS A 17 -32.62 12.66 -5.70
N ALA A 18 -32.72 12.09 -4.49
CA ALA A 18 -31.70 12.26 -3.46
C ALA A 18 -30.35 11.65 -3.88
N HIS A 19 -30.39 10.49 -4.53
CA HIS A 19 -29.19 9.84 -5.09
C HIS A 19 -28.52 10.72 -6.16
N ASP A 20 -29.28 11.29 -7.09
CA ASP A 20 -28.76 12.17 -8.13
C ASP A 20 -28.15 13.44 -7.53
N HIS A 21 -28.77 14.01 -6.49
CA HIS A 21 -28.21 15.15 -5.77
C HIS A 21 -26.90 14.81 -5.05
N ILE A 22 -26.78 13.59 -4.49
CA ILE A 22 -25.52 13.12 -3.93
C ILE A 22 -24.44 13.07 -5.01
N LEU A 23 -24.72 12.45 -6.15
CA LEU A 23 -23.76 12.35 -7.25
C LEU A 23 -23.36 13.72 -7.81
N SER A 24 -24.28 14.69 -7.80
CA SER A 24 -24.01 16.07 -8.21
C SER A 24 -23.35 16.93 -7.12
N ARG A 25 -22.94 16.34 -5.99
CA ARG A 25 -22.34 17.02 -4.81
C ARG A 25 -23.27 18.06 -4.14
N ASP A 26 -24.56 18.01 -4.42
CA ASP A 26 -25.56 18.91 -3.83
C ASP A 26 -26.18 18.27 -2.58
N PHE A 27 -25.37 18.16 -1.52
CA PHE A 27 -25.77 17.48 -0.29
C PHE A 27 -26.93 18.18 0.43
N HIS A 28 -27.04 19.52 0.32
CA HIS A 28 -28.14 20.26 0.92
C HIS A 28 -29.48 19.90 0.26
N ARG A 29 -29.54 19.80 -1.08
CA ARG A 29 -30.76 19.33 -1.75
C ARG A 29 -31.06 17.87 -1.44
N ALA A 30 -30.05 17.01 -1.35
CA ALA A 30 -30.25 15.62 -0.94
C ALA A 30 -30.89 15.53 0.47
N VAL A 31 -30.42 16.33 1.42
CA VAL A 31 -31.01 16.45 2.77
C VAL A 31 -32.48 16.88 2.70
N SER A 32 -32.81 17.93 1.97
CA SER A 32 -34.20 18.39 1.84
C SER A 32 -35.13 17.32 1.26
N VAL A 33 -34.65 16.51 0.31
CA VAL A 33 -35.42 15.39 -0.26
C VAL A 33 -35.64 14.29 0.79
N TYR A 34 -34.62 13.96 1.60
CA TYR A 34 -34.80 12.98 2.68
C TYR A 34 -35.75 13.47 3.79
N GLU A 35 -35.70 14.76 4.15
CA GLU A 35 -36.63 15.38 5.10
C GLU A 35 -38.07 15.34 4.59
N GLN A 36 -38.28 15.63 3.30
CA GLN A 36 -39.58 15.49 2.66
C GLN A 36 -40.06 14.03 2.69
N LEU A 37 -39.19 13.08 2.34
CA LEU A 37 -39.51 11.65 2.34
C LEU A 37 -39.91 11.16 3.74
N LEU A 38 -39.23 11.62 4.79
CA LEU A 38 -39.55 11.26 6.18
C LEU A 38 -40.79 11.97 6.73
N THR A 39 -41.17 13.11 6.13
CA THR A 39 -42.45 13.77 6.42
C THR A 39 -43.61 12.93 5.88
N ASP A 40 -43.49 12.45 4.64
CA ASP A 40 -44.49 11.61 3.99
C ASP A 40 -44.49 10.17 4.56
N TYR A 41 -43.32 9.64 4.95
CA TYR A 41 -43.10 8.26 5.42
C TYR A 41 -42.16 8.19 6.65
N PRO A 42 -42.65 8.52 7.87
CA PRO A 42 -41.80 8.64 9.07
C PRO A 42 -41.10 7.33 9.51
N GLY A 43 -41.56 6.18 9.03
CA GLY A 43 -41.01 4.86 9.37
C GLY A 43 -39.84 4.41 8.48
N ASP A 44 -39.45 5.18 7.46
CA ASP A 44 -38.38 4.79 6.54
C ASP A 44 -36.99 4.86 7.22
N ARG A 45 -36.49 3.70 7.61
CA ARG A 45 -35.18 3.55 8.24
C ARG A 45 -34.02 3.90 7.31
N HIS A 46 -34.16 3.63 6.02
CA HIS A 46 -33.10 3.91 5.04
C HIS A 46 -32.97 5.42 4.85
N ALA A 47 -34.09 6.12 4.63
CA ALA A 47 -34.12 7.57 4.51
C ALA A 47 -33.57 8.26 5.76
N SER A 48 -33.95 7.79 6.95
CA SER A 48 -33.44 8.32 8.23
C SER A 48 -31.93 8.10 8.39
N ALA A 49 -31.42 6.91 8.05
CA ALA A 49 -29.99 6.64 8.09
C ALA A 49 -29.21 7.51 7.08
N MET A 50 -29.73 7.67 5.86
CA MET A 50 -29.12 8.49 4.83
C MET A 50 -29.13 9.98 5.19
N LEU A 51 -30.24 10.50 5.70
CA LEU A 51 -30.32 11.87 6.22
C LEU A 51 -29.23 12.13 7.25
N LYS A 52 -29.10 11.25 8.24
CA LYS A 52 -28.07 11.36 9.27
C LYS A 52 -26.66 11.35 8.66
N LEU A 53 -26.37 10.41 7.76
CA LEU A 53 -25.05 10.28 7.13
C LEU A 53 -24.68 11.51 6.29
N VAL A 54 -25.62 12.04 5.49
CA VAL A 54 -25.38 13.21 4.63
C VAL A 54 -25.23 14.48 5.47
N SER A 55 -26.04 14.66 6.51
CA SER A 55 -25.91 15.79 7.43
C SER A 55 -24.56 15.79 8.17
N GLU A 56 -24.11 14.64 8.67
CA GLU A 56 -22.77 14.52 9.29
C GLU A 56 -21.63 14.83 8.29
N LEU A 57 -21.81 14.52 7.01
CA LEU A 57 -20.82 14.85 5.97
C LEU A 57 -20.78 16.35 5.68
N ILE A 58 -21.93 17.01 5.62
CA ILE A 58 -22.01 18.47 5.42
C ILE A 58 -21.26 19.22 6.52
N GLU A 59 -21.37 18.79 7.79
CA GLU A 59 -20.65 19.41 8.91
C GLU A 59 -19.11 19.31 8.79
N LEU A 60 -18.60 18.32 8.06
CA LEU A 60 -17.17 18.15 7.82
C LEU A 60 -16.66 18.93 6.60
N LEU A 61 -17.55 19.25 5.67
CA LEU A 61 -17.23 20.04 4.48
C LEU A 61 -17.10 21.52 4.85
N PRO A 62 -16.21 22.27 4.18
CA PRO A 62 -16.11 23.70 4.40
C PRO A 62 -17.38 24.40 3.88
N ALA A 63 -17.54 25.66 4.29
CA ALA A 63 -18.54 26.52 3.66
C ALA A 63 -18.31 26.62 2.14
N PRO A 64 -19.38 26.89 1.35
CA PRO A 64 -19.23 27.20 -0.07
C PRO A 64 -18.16 28.30 -0.24
N ASP A 65 -17.24 28.10 -1.18
CA ASP A 65 -16.12 29.01 -1.51
C ASP A 65 -14.94 29.06 -0.52
N ALA A 66 -14.98 28.32 0.60
CA ALA A 66 -13.84 28.22 1.50
C ALA A 66 -12.88 27.08 1.08
N SER A 67 -11.56 27.36 1.13
CA SER A 67 -10.54 26.34 0.87
C SER A 67 -10.54 25.28 1.97
N ILE A 68 -10.46 24.01 1.57
CA ILE A 68 -10.39 22.88 2.52
C ILE A 68 -8.97 22.83 3.11
N SER A 69 -8.87 22.81 4.44
CA SER A 69 -7.59 22.65 5.12
C SER A 69 -7.08 21.20 5.05
N PRO A 70 -5.76 20.96 5.14
CA PRO A 70 -5.20 19.60 5.22
C PRO A 70 -5.79 18.75 6.36
N GLU A 71 -6.09 19.36 7.50
CA GLU A 71 -6.71 18.70 8.65
C GLU A 71 -8.15 18.26 8.34
N GLN A 72 -8.90 19.09 7.61
CA GLN A 72 -10.25 18.73 7.16
C GLN A 72 -10.21 17.60 6.15
N LEU A 73 -9.30 17.64 5.16
CA LEU A 73 -9.13 16.53 4.22
C LEU A 73 -8.80 15.22 4.92
N HIS A 74 -7.94 15.28 5.93
CA HIS A 74 -7.63 14.09 6.71
C HIS A 74 -8.86 13.56 7.48
N LYS A 75 -9.71 14.42 8.06
CA LYS A 75 -10.96 13.99 8.70
C LYS A 75 -11.92 13.35 7.70
N LEU A 76 -12.07 13.94 6.52
CA LEU A 76 -12.87 13.38 5.43
C LEU A 76 -12.32 12.01 4.97
N TRP A 77 -11.00 11.85 4.90
CA TRP A 77 -10.35 10.57 4.61
C TRP A 77 -10.66 9.50 5.67
N LEU A 78 -10.57 9.84 6.95
CA LEU A 78 -10.96 8.91 8.02
C LEU A 78 -12.44 8.51 7.91
N ARG A 79 -13.31 9.47 7.58
CA ARG A 79 -14.73 9.22 7.40
C ARG A 79 -15.01 8.31 6.21
N LEU A 80 -14.27 8.45 5.11
CA LEU A 80 -14.35 7.59 3.93
C LEU A 80 -14.17 6.11 4.31
N GLY A 81 -13.24 5.80 5.24
CA GLY A 81 -12.97 4.43 5.70
C GLY A 81 -14.19 3.73 6.32
N SER A 82 -15.05 4.47 7.03
CA SER A 82 -16.30 3.94 7.62
C SER A 82 -17.53 4.01 6.71
N LEU A 83 -17.40 4.65 5.55
CA LEU A 83 -18.52 4.96 4.67
C LEU A 83 -18.73 3.83 3.65
N HIS A 84 -19.80 3.06 3.85
CA HIS A 84 -20.13 1.91 3.00
C HIS A 84 -21.11 2.25 1.86
N HIS A 85 -21.81 3.38 1.92
CA HIS A 85 -22.75 3.79 0.87
C HIS A 85 -21.98 4.20 -0.40
N SER A 86 -22.18 3.47 -1.50
CA SER A 86 -21.37 3.56 -2.72
C SER A 86 -21.36 4.95 -3.37
N ALA A 87 -22.53 5.58 -3.55
CA ALA A 87 -22.62 6.89 -4.18
C ALA A 87 -22.03 8.00 -3.31
N LEU A 88 -22.19 7.91 -1.98
CA LEU A 88 -21.59 8.88 -1.07
C LEU A 88 -20.07 8.70 -1.01
N ARG A 89 -19.60 7.44 -0.97
CA ARG A 89 -18.18 7.12 -0.96
C ARG A 89 -17.48 7.63 -2.22
N SER A 90 -18.03 7.36 -3.40
CA SER A 90 -17.47 7.83 -4.68
C SER A 90 -17.46 9.36 -4.76
N THR A 91 -18.59 10.01 -4.44
CA THR A 91 -18.68 11.48 -4.43
C THR A 91 -17.69 12.12 -3.46
N LEU A 92 -17.59 11.59 -2.23
CA LEU A 92 -16.65 12.09 -1.22
C LEU A 92 -15.21 11.90 -1.67
N LEU A 93 -14.89 10.77 -2.30
CA LEU A 93 -13.58 10.49 -2.83
C LEU A 93 -13.21 11.47 -3.96
N ASP A 94 -14.15 11.81 -4.84
CA ASP A 94 -13.92 12.82 -5.87
C ASP A 94 -13.68 14.21 -5.27
N ILE A 95 -14.44 14.60 -4.24
CA ILE A 95 -14.22 15.86 -3.51
C ILE A 95 -12.83 15.87 -2.86
N LEU A 96 -12.44 14.78 -2.21
CA LEU A 96 -11.12 14.61 -1.60
C LEU A 96 -10.02 14.76 -2.65
N TYR A 97 -10.17 14.10 -3.80
CA TYR A 97 -9.21 14.16 -4.90
C TYR A 97 -9.04 15.58 -5.43
N ASP A 98 -10.14 16.25 -5.78
CA ASP A 98 -10.12 17.61 -6.34
C ASP A 98 -9.47 18.59 -5.36
N ALA A 99 -9.88 18.52 -4.08
CA ALA A 99 -9.37 19.38 -3.04
C ALA A 99 -7.89 19.13 -2.75
N MET A 100 -7.47 17.86 -2.75
CA MET A 100 -6.06 17.50 -2.57
C MET A 100 -5.21 18.01 -3.75
N CYS A 101 -5.72 17.93 -4.99
CA CYS A 101 -5.02 18.43 -6.18
C CYS A 101 -4.90 19.96 -6.22
N ALA A 102 -5.83 20.68 -5.57
CA ALA A 102 -5.78 22.14 -5.47
C ALA A 102 -4.71 22.64 -4.48
N LEU A 103 -4.24 21.79 -3.56
CA LEU A 103 -3.21 22.17 -2.59
C LEU A 103 -1.80 22.19 -3.22
N PRO A 104 -0.95 23.17 -2.86
CA PRO A 104 0.44 23.17 -3.27
C PRO A 104 1.19 22.00 -2.63
N HIS A 105 2.09 21.38 -3.39
CA HIS A 105 2.92 20.25 -2.94
C HIS A 105 2.13 19.06 -2.37
N ALA A 106 0.93 18.80 -2.89
CA ALA A 106 0.05 17.71 -2.44
C ALA A 106 0.74 16.33 -2.41
N GLU A 107 1.66 16.08 -3.36
CA GLU A 107 2.46 14.85 -3.46
C GLU A 107 3.47 14.65 -2.31
N GLN A 108 3.73 15.69 -1.51
CA GLN A 108 4.63 15.62 -0.35
C GLN A 108 3.86 15.54 0.97
N MET A 109 2.55 15.75 0.92
CA MET A 109 1.70 15.80 2.10
C MET A 109 1.34 14.38 2.52
N TYR A 110 2.00 13.92 3.58
CA TYR A 110 1.76 12.63 4.18
C TYR A 110 1.34 12.78 5.64
N ARG A 111 0.25 12.11 6.01
CA ARG A 111 -0.16 11.96 7.41
C ARG A 111 -0.38 10.48 7.69
N ALA A 112 0.26 10.00 8.75
CA ALA A 112 0.08 8.63 9.19
C ALA A 112 -1.40 8.33 9.53
N PRO A 113 -1.87 7.08 9.35
CA PRO A 113 -1.11 5.95 8.81
C PRO A 113 -1.07 5.89 7.27
N ASN A 114 -2.09 6.41 6.58
CA ASN A 114 -2.29 6.18 5.14
C ASN A 114 -2.90 7.38 4.39
N PHE A 115 -2.82 8.60 4.91
CA PHE A 115 -3.34 9.78 4.21
C PHE A 115 -2.26 10.40 3.33
N HIS A 116 -2.41 10.22 2.02
CA HIS A 116 -1.51 10.72 0.97
C HIS A 116 -2.27 10.77 -0.37
N LEU A 117 -1.90 11.67 -1.28
CA LEU A 117 -2.53 11.78 -2.61
C LEU A 117 -2.51 10.44 -3.38
N GLY A 118 -1.39 9.71 -3.31
CA GLY A 118 -1.28 8.38 -3.92
C GLY A 118 -2.32 7.38 -3.39
N GLN A 119 -2.66 7.42 -2.09
CA GLN A 119 -3.68 6.54 -1.51
C GLN A 119 -5.10 6.93 -1.97
N ILE A 120 -5.35 8.24 -2.11
CA ILE A 120 -6.60 8.73 -2.72
C ILE A 120 -6.72 8.25 -4.17
N LEU A 121 -5.64 8.35 -4.95
CA LEU A 121 -5.59 7.85 -6.33
C LEU A 121 -5.83 6.33 -6.44
N MET A 122 -5.33 5.55 -5.48
CA MET A 122 -5.60 4.11 -5.39
C MET A 122 -7.10 3.84 -5.24
N GLU A 123 -7.77 4.54 -4.32
CA GLU A 123 -9.21 4.43 -4.12
C GLU A 123 -10.00 4.90 -5.35
N CYS A 124 -9.50 5.90 -6.10
CA CYS A 124 -10.11 6.36 -7.35
C CYS A 124 -9.92 5.39 -8.53
N GLY A 125 -9.21 4.26 -8.34
CA GLY A 125 -8.85 3.34 -9.40
C GLY A 125 -7.85 3.91 -10.43
N ARG A 126 -7.08 4.94 -10.04
CA ARG A 126 -6.09 5.61 -10.91
C ARG A 126 -4.68 5.12 -10.57
N TYR A 127 -4.45 3.83 -10.81
CA TYR A 127 -3.28 3.11 -10.29
C TYR A 127 -1.93 3.60 -10.86
N ASP A 128 -1.82 3.86 -12.16
CA ASP A 128 -0.58 4.39 -12.76
C ASP A 128 -0.19 5.73 -12.13
N ARG A 129 -1.16 6.63 -11.98
CA ARG A 129 -0.95 7.94 -11.34
C ARG A 129 -0.59 7.78 -9.86
N ALA A 130 -1.15 6.79 -9.17
CA ALA A 130 -0.79 6.51 -7.78
C ALA A 130 0.68 6.06 -7.68
N ALA A 131 1.13 5.16 -8.56
CA ALA A 131 2.52 4.71 -8.61
C ALA A 131 3.50 5.87 -8.86
N ASP A 132 3.18 6.76 -9.81
CA ASP A 132 3.96 7.98 -10.07
C ASP A 132 3.99 8.90 -8.85
N CYS A 133 2.85 9.10 -8.18
CA CYS A 133 2.75 9.94 -6.99
C CYS A 133 3.63 9.40 -5.86
N PHE A 134 3.61 8.09 -5.59
CA PHE A 134 4.50 7.46 -4.62
C PHE A 134 5.97 7.59 -5.00
N GLN A 135 6.31 7.43 -6.30
CA GLN A 135 7.68 7.60 -6.78
C GLN A 135 8.21 9.01 -6.56
N LYS A 136 7.39 10.04 -6.79
CA LYS A 136 7.78 11.44 -6.53
C LYS A 136 7.97 11.71 -5.04
N ALA A 137 7.08 11.19 -4.19
CA ALA A 137 7.24 11.29 -2.73
C ALA A 137 8.54 10.62 -2.24
N LEU A 138 8.88 9.46 -2.80
CA LEU A 138 10.15 8.77 -2.54
C LEU A 138 11.37 9.59 -3.00
N ALA A 139 11.26 10.34 -4.10
CA ALA A 139 12.33 11.22 -4.58
C ALA A 139 12.50 12.46 -3.69
N ALA A 140 11.42 13.00 -3.10
CA ALA A 140 11.46 14.12 -2.17
C ALA A 140 12.12 13.75 -0.82
N GLY A 141 12.01 12.48 -0.41
CA GLY A 141 12.79 11.91 0.71
C GLY A 141 12.23 12.17 2.11
N ASN A 142 11.10 12.85 2.24
CA ASN A 142 10.44 13.19 3.51
C ASN A 142 9.32 12.21 3.91
N VAL A 143 9.37 10.97 3.42
CA VAL A 143 8.35 9.92 3.65
C VAL A 143 8.94 8.62 4.18
N PRO A 144 8.16 7.79 4.90
CA PRO A 144 8.59 6.44 5.29
C PRO A 144 8.84 5.57 4.06
N ARG A 145 10.11 5.45 3.66
CA ARG A 145 10.48 4.92 2.34
C ARG A 145 10.01 3.49 2.11
N GLY A 146 10.18 2.58 3.07
CA GLY A 146 9.75 1.18 2.94
C GLY A 146 8.25 1.06 2.64
N ARG A 147 7.42 1.72 3.45
CA ARG A 147 5.96 1.80 3.24
C ARG A 147 5.58 2.36 1.87
N PHE A 148 6.20 3.48 1.45
CA PHE A 148 5.90 4.09 0.16
C PHE A 148 6.35 3.23 -1.03
N MET A 149 7.45 2.48 -0.90
CA MET A 149 7.88 1.50 -1.91
C MET A 149 6.87 0.35 -2.04
N ALA A 150 6.31 -0.12 -0.92
CA ALA A 150 5.27 -1.15 -0.91
C ALA A 150 3.95 -0.62 -1.51
N TRP A 151 3.52 0.59 -1.15
CA TRP A 151 2.35 1.22 -1.76
C TRP A 151 2.50 1.46 -3.26
N ARG A 152 3.71 1.81 -3.72
CA ARG A 152 4.03 1.83 -5.15
C ARG A 152 3.88 0.43 -5.77
N GLY A 153 4.33 -0.62 -5.08
CA GLY A 153 4.13 -2.01 -5.50
C GLY A 153 2.66 -2.39 -5.62
N ASP A 154 1.83 -2.00 -4.65
CA ASP A 154 0.38 -2.22 -4.68
C ASP A 154 -0.26 -1.51 -5.88
N ALA A 155 0.12 -0.25 -6.13
CA ALA A 155 -0.36 0.52 -7.27
C ALA A 155 -0.01 -0.15 -8.60
N LEU A 156 1.24 -0.58 -8.76
CA LEU A 156 1.71 -1.25 -9.98
C LEU A 156 1.04 -2.61 -10.19
N THR A 157 0.81 -3.35 -9.11
CA THR A 157 0.07 -4.63 -9.16
C THR A 157 -1.34 -4.40 -9.69
N LEU A 158 -2.05 -3.40 -9.16
CA LEU A 158 -3.42 -3.07 -9.61
C LEU A 158 -3.45 -2.48 -11.02
N ALA A 159 -2.37 -1.83 -11.47
CA ALA A 159 -2.19 -1.39 -12.85
C ALA A 159 -1.82 -2.54 -13.81
N GLY A 160 -1.48 -3.74 -13.30
CA GLY A 160 -1.04 -4.88 -14.10
C GLY A 160 0.44 -4.87 -14.49
N ASN A 161 1.25 -3.97 -13.93
CA ASN A 161 2.70 -3.93 -14.14
C ASN A 161 3.44 -4.77 -13.07
N GLU A 162 3.35 -6.09 -13.24
CA GLU A 162 3.83 -7.06 -12.24
C GLU A 162 5.34 -6.98 -12.00
N VAL A 163 6.15 -6.80 -13.05
CA VAL A 163 7.62 -6.78 -12.94
C VAL A 163 8.08 -5.64 -12.05
N GLU A 164 7.61 -4.42 -12.33
CA GLU A 164 7.99 -3.27 -11.51
C GLU A 164 7.38 -3.31 -10.10
N ALA A 165 6.21 -3.96 -9.94
CA ALA A 165 5.59 -4.16 -8.64
C ALA A 165 6.50 -5.02 -7.74
N ILE A 166 6.94 -6.17 -8.24
CA ILE A 166 7.85 -7.09 -7.54
C ILE A 166 9.16 -6.40 -7.17
N GLU A 167 9.75 -5.60 -8.07
CA GLU A 167 10.92 -4.79 -7.74
C GLU A 167 10.65 -3.76 -6.63
N SER A 168 9.46 -3.16 -6.64
CA SER A 168 9.02 -2.20 -5.63
C SER A 168 8.93 -2.86 -4.24
N TYR A 169 8.33 -4.05 -4.16
CA TYR A 169 8.28 -4.82 -2.91
C TYR A 169 9.66 -5.25 -2.44
N LEU A 170 10.52 -5.74 -3.34
CA LEU A 170 11.90 -6.09 -2.98
C LEU A 170 12.63 -4.89 -2.33
N LYS A 171 12.53 -3.72 -2.95
CA LYS A 171 13.10 -2.47 -2.39
C LYS A 171 12.49 -2.11 -1.04
N ALA A 172 11.18 -2.30 -0.87
CA ALA A 172 10.48 -2.04 0.38
C ALA A 172 11.02 -2.91 1.53
N PHE A 173 11.06 -4.23 1.33
CA PHE A 173 11.54 -5.19 2.33
C PHE A 173 13.04 -5.07 2.60
N LEU A 174 13.85 -4.68 1.61
CA LEU A 174 15.28 -4.40 1.86
C LEU A 174 15.50 -3.12 2.67
N HIS A 175 14.62 -2.13 2.53
CA HIS A 175 14.77 -0.83 3.20
C HIS A 175 14.27 -0.86 4.64
N ASP A 176 13.00 -1.21 4.84
CA ASP A 176 12.37 -1.27 6.16
C ASP A 176 11.26 -2.33 6.14
N PRO A 177 11.61 -3.61 6.39
CA PRO A 177 10.69 -4.73 6.33
C PRO A 177 9.46 -4.56 7.23
N ASN A 178 9.63 -3.92 8.39
CA ASN A 178 8.58 -3.77 9.40
C ASN A 178 7.63 -2.60 9.11
N SER A 179 8.00 -1.71 8.18
CA SER A 179 7.10 -0.66 7.70
C SER A 179 6.06 -1.14 6.68
N VAL A 180 6.26 -2.34 6.13
CA VAL A 180 5.39 -2.96 5.14
C VAL A 180 4.28 -3.72 5.86
N ASP A 181 3.04 -3.33 5.61
CA ASP A 181 1.88 -4.04 6.14
C ASP A 181 1.53 -5.23 5.23
N ILE A 182 2.08 -6.39 5.57
CA ILE A 182 1.96 -7.62 4.76
C ILE A 182 0.52 -8.09 4.63
N GLN A 183 -0.33 -7.82 5.62
CA GLN A 183 -1.72 -8.25 5.62
C GLN A 183 -2.57 -7.48 4.60
N SER A 184 -2.12 -6.28 4.19
CA SER A 184 -2.86 -5.43 3.25
C SER A 184 -2.28 -5.36 1.83
N ILE A 185 -1.14 -6.02 1.59
CA ILE A 185 -0.48 -6.13 0.27
C ILE A 185 -1.48 -6.63 -0.79
N LYS A 186 -1.46 -6.00 -1.95
CA LYS A 186 -2.34 -6.35 -3.09
C LYS A 186 -1.76 -7.45 -3.98
N ASN A 187 -0.45 -7.66 -3.93
CA ASN A 187 0.23 -8.66 -4.74
C ASN A 187 0.16 -10.05 -4.10
N ARG A 188 -0.62 -10.93 -4.74
CA ARG A 188 -0.80 -12.31 -4.29
C ARG A 188 0.51 -13.11 -4.26
N THR A 189 1.40 -12.92 -5.23
CA THR A 189 2.70 -13.61 -5.25
C THR A 189 3.50 -13.30 -3.98
N ILE A 190 3.50 -12.04 -3.55
CA ILE A 190 4.18 -11.63 -2.32
C ILE A 190 3.49 -12.17 -1.06
N SER A 191 2.16 -12.15 -1.02
CA SER A 191 1.41 -12.74 0.10
C SER A 191 1.67 -14.24 0.24
N ASP A 192 1.59 -14.99 -0.87
CA ASP A 192 1.85 -16.44 -0.91
C ASP A 192 3.31 -16.75 -0.52
N LEU A 193 4.26 -15.91 -0.97
CA LEU A 193 5.67 -16.01 -0.60
C LEU A 193 5.90 -15.82 0.90
N TYR A 194 5.22 -14.85 1.52
CA TYR A 194 5.30 -14.63 2.96
C TYR A 194 4.70 -15.79 3.75
N THR A 195 3.52 -16.28 3.35
CA THR A 195 2.89 -17.43 4.01
C THR A 195 3.78 -18.67 3.92
N SER A 196 4.40 -18.92 2.76
CA SER A 196 5.37 -20.01 2.58
C SER A 196 6.60 -19.84 3.47
N LEU A 197 7.14 -18.62 3.57
CA LEU A 197 8.26 -18.35 4.48
C LEU A 197 7.87 -18.63 5.93
N SER A 198 6.76 -18.06 6.40
CA SER A 198 6.27 -18.24 7.76
C SER A 198 6.02 -19.70 8.12
N SER A 199 5.54 -20.53 7.17
CA SER A 199 5.33 -21.95 7.42
C SER A 199 6.64 -22.74 7.56
N GLU A 200 7.68 -22.35 6.83
CA GLU A 200 8.97 -23.03 6.84
C GLU A 200 9.84 -22.61 8.04
N THR A 201 9.65 -21.39 8.54
CA THR A 201 10.48 -20.83 9.64
C THR A 201 9.79 -20.81 11.00
N THR A 202 8.63 -21.45 11.13
CA THR A 202 7.79 -21.46 12.35
C THR A 202 8.56 -21.80 13.64
N ASP A 203 9.61 -22.62 13.54
CA ASP A 203 10.43 -23.05 14.69
C ASP A 203 11.81 -22.37 14.78
N GLU A 204 12.22 -21.59 13.78
CA GLU A 204 13.62 -21.15 13.61
C GLU A 204 13.83 -19.63 13.65
N THR A 205 12.79 -18.82 13.40
CA THR A 205 12.91 -17.36 13.36
C THR A 205 11.94 -16.68 14.32
N GLU A 206 12.40 -15.64 15.01
CA GLU A 206 11.50 -14.73 15.72
C GLU A 206 10.52 -14.10 14.72
N GLU A 207 9.23 -14.08 15.04
CA GLU A 207 8.15 -13.60 14.14
C GLU A 207 8.46 -12.19 13.59
N GLN A 208 9.13 -11.35 14.38
CA GLN A 208 9.55 -9.98 14.04
C GLN A 208 10.70 -9.89 13.02
N GLU A 209 11.50 -10.94 12.83
CA GLU A 209 12.55 -10.98 11.80
C GLU A 209 12.04 -11.55 10.47
N THR A 210 10.90 -12.23 10.46
CA THR A 210 10.35 -12.91 9.27
C THR A 210 10.28 -12.00 8.03
N PRO A 211 9.75 -10.75 8.12
CA PRO A 211 9.70 -9.86 6.95
C PRO A 211 11.08 -9.52 6.37
N ALA A 212 12.13 -9.47 7.20
CA ALA A 212 13.48 -9.16 6.76
C ALA A 212 14.12 -10.29 5.93
N TRP A 213 13.62 -11.52 6.08
CA TRP A 213 14.07 -12.69 5.33
C TRP A 213 13.35 -12.87 3.99
N LEU A 214 12.24 -12.15 3.77
CA LEU A 214 11.45 -12.26 2.55
C LEU A 214 12.25 -11.99 1.25
N PRO A 215 13.18 -11.02 1.17
CA PRO A 215 14.03 -10.83 0.00
C PRO A 215 14.86 -12.07 -0.36
N VAL A 216 15.42 -12.74 0.65
CA VAL A 216 16.23 -13.95 0.47
C VAL A 216 15.34 -15.10 0.02
N TRP A 217 14.24 -15.32 0.73
CA TRP A 217 13.29 -16.38 0.41
C TRP A 217 12.68 -16.19 -0.99
N GLY A 218 12.29 -14.97 -1.34
CA GLY A 218 11.77 -14.66 -2.67
C GLY A 218 12.78 -14.91 -3.78
N TRP A 219 14.07 -14.68 -3.55
CA TRP A 219 15.08 -15.11 -4.52
C TRP A 219 15.16 -16.64 -4.60
N LEU A 220 15.15 -17.35 -3.47
CA LEU A 220 15.16 -18.83 -3.44
C LEU A 220 13.96 -19.42 -4.20
N GLN A 221 12.77 -18.82 -4.06
CA GLN A 221 11.55 -19.22 -4.77
C GLN A 221 11.47 -18.68 -6.21
N GLY A 222 12.42 -17.86 -6.66
CA GLY A 222 12.47 -17.33 -8.03
C GLY A 222 11.53 -16.15 -8.30
N VAL A 223 10.99 -15.54 -7.25
CA VAL A 223 10.15 -14.33 -7.32
C VAL A 223 11.01 -13.07 -7.44
N PHE A 224 12.04 -12.95 -6.61
CA PHE A 224 12.94 -11.79 -6.61
C PHE A 224 14.21 -12.03 -7.44
N SER A 225 14.70 -10.97 -8.06
CA SER A 225 15.96 -10.94 -8.78
C SER A 225 17.08 -10.34 -7.92
N LEU A 226 18.33 -10.71 -8.22
CA LEU A 226 19.52 -10.10 -7.60
C LEU A 226 20.06 -8.97 -8.47
N PRO A 227 20.49 -7.84 -7.87
CA PRO A 227 21.17 -6.78 -8.60
C PRO A 227 22.63 -7.18 -8.88
N LEU A 228 22.83 -8.07 -9.85
CA LEU A 228 24.15 -8.61 -10.18
C LEU A 228 25.03 -7.61 -10.95
N GLN A 229 24.45 -6.57 -11.55
CA GLN A 229 25.22 -5.55 -12.26
C GLN A 229 26.23 -4.85 -11.33
N PRO A 230 27.44 -4.54 -11.82
CA PRO A 230 28.45 -3.86 -11.01
C PRO A 230 27.97 -2.46 -10.65
N SER A 231 27.77 -2.22 -9.35
CA SER A 231 27.65 -0.86 -8.83
C SER A 231 29.02 -0.18 -8.98
N PRO A 232 29.10 1.11 -9.35
CA PRO A 232 30.36 1.86 -9.37
C PRO A 232 31.04 2.01 -8.00
N VAL A 233 30.37 1.56 -6.93
CA VAL A 233 30.89 1.51 -5.56
C VAL A 233 31.83 0.30 -5.41
N GLN A 234 32.90 0.48 -4.62
CA GLN A 234 33.84 -0.59 -4.25
C GLN A 234 33.11 -1.90 -3.96
N VAL A 235 33.56 -2.99 -4.62
CA VAL A 235 33.08 -4.34 -4.33
C VAL A 235 33.43 -4.62 -2.86
N PRO A 236 32.44 -4.89 -1.99
CA PRO A 236 32.72 -5.15 -0.58
C PRO A 236 33.57 -6.42 -0.46
N ASP A 237 34.66 -6.33 0.30
CA ASP A 237 35.49 -7.47 0.70
C ASP A 237 34.77 -8.29 1.78
N VAL A 238 35.08 -9.58 1.90
CA VAL A 238 34.53 -10.51 2.90
C VAL A 238 34.65 -9.94 4.32
N SER A 239 35.78 -9.29 4.61
CA SER A 239 36.05 -8.63 5.90
C SER A 239 35.00 -7.58 6.26
N SER A 240 34.46 -6.86 5.28
CA SER A 240 33.40 -5.86 5.49
C SER A 240 32.08 -6.49 5.94
N PHE A 241 31.76 -7.70 5.46
CA PHE A 241 30.58 -8.44 5.90
C PHE A 241 30.76 -9.02 7.30
N GLU A 242 31.97 -9.45 7.66
CA GLU A 242 32.27 -9.91 9.03
C GLU A 242 32.10 -8.79 10.06
N ILE A 243 32.55 -7.57 9.74
CA ILE A 243 32.35 -6.39 10.60
C ILE A 243 30.84 -6.12 10.78
N ARG A 244 30.09 -6.08 9.68
CA ARG A 244 28.62 -5.88 9.74
C ARG A 244 27.89 -6.98 10.50
N PHE A 245 28.39 -8.22 10.43
CA PHE A 245 27.87 -9.35 11.20
C PHE A 245 28.03 -9.14 12.71
N THR A 246 29.13 -8.51 13.15
CA THR A 246 29.42 -8.25 14.57
C THR A 246 28.74 -7.00 15.13
N ASP A 247 28.61 -5.95 14.32
CA ASP A 247 28.06 -4.66 14.75
C ASP A 247 26.52 -4.64 14.80
N ASN A 248 25.84 -5.63 14.21
CA ASN A 248 24.37 -5.72 14.16
C ASN A 248 23.69 -4.43 13.62
N SER A 249 24.39 -3.65 12.80
CA SER A 249 23.90 -2.38 12.25
C SER A 249 22.79 -2.54 11.20
N VAL A 250 22.54 -3.77 10.72
CA VAL A 250 21.46 -4.13 9.81
C VAL A 250 20.80 -5.43 10.27
N SER A 251 19.55 -5.66 9.86
CA SER A 251 18.86 -6.93 10.10
C SER A 251 19.62 -8.11 9.48
N ARG A 252 19.50 -9.29 10.10
CA ARG A 252 20.16 -10.52 9.62
C ARG A 252 19.75 -10.86 8.19
N GLY A 253 18.45 -10.75 7.87
CA GLY A 253 17.95 -10.98 6.51
C GLY A 253 18.55 -10.02 5.48
N ARG A 254 18.71 -8.73 5.82
CA ARG A 254 19.35 -7.76 4.91
C ARG A 254 20.83 -8.06 4.70
N LEU A 255 21.57 -8.35 5.77
CA LEU A 255 22.98 -8.75 5.67
C LEU A 255 23.13 -10.00 4.79
N TRP A 256 22.26 -10.99 4.99
CA TRP A 256 22.27 -12.23 4.22
C TRP A 256 21.98 -12.00 2.74
N PHE A 257 21.01 -11.14 2.40
CA PHE A 257 20.73 -10.77 1.01
C PHE A 257 21.92 -10.08 0.32
N ASP A 258 22.62 -9.18 1.02
CA ASP A 258 23.80 -8.53 0.46
C ASP A 258 24.94 -9.54 0.24
N MET A 259 25.16 -10.46 1.19
CA MET A 259 26.14 -11.55 1.06
C MET A 259 25.78 -12.51 -0.08
N LEU A 260 24.51 -12.88 -0.23
CA LEU A 260 24.00 -13.70 -1.33
C LEU A 260 24.29 -13.03 -2.67
N THR A 261 23.98 -11.74 -2.79
CA THR A 261 24.22 -10.96 -4.02
C THR A 261 25.71 -10.97 -4.38
N HIS A 262 26.58 -10.78 -3.39
CA HIS A 262 28.03 -10.80 -3.61
C HIS A 262 28.53 -12.21 -3.99
N ALA A 263 28.10 -13.26 -3.28
CA ALA A 263 28.47 -14.64 -3.58
C ALA A 263 28.02 -15.07 -4.99
N GLU A 264 26.82 -14.70 -5.43
CA GLU A 264 26.32 -15.00 -6.77
C GLU A 264 27.07 -14.21 -7.85
N ARG A 265 27.48 -12.96 -7.56
CA ARG A 265 28.36 -12.21 -8.46
C ARG A 265 29.71 -12.90 -8.64
N LEU A 266 30.34 -13.34 -7.55
CA LEU A 266 31.59 -14.12 -7.63
C LEU A 266 31.38 -15.39 -8.45
N ARG A 267 30.34 -16.17 -8.13
CA ARG A 267 30.02 -17.45 -8.80
C ARG A 267 29.81 -17.30 -10.31
N THR A 268 29.13 -16.23 -10.74
CA THR A 268 28.83 -15.96 -12.15
C THR A 268 30.00 -15.35 -12.91
N THR A 269 30.88 -14.60 -12.24
CA THR A 269 32.05 -13.97 -12.87
C THR A 269 33.25 -14.93 -12.93
N ARG A 270 33.53 -15.64 -11.83
CA ARG A 270 34.65 -16.58 -11.72
C ARG A 270 34.31 -17.70 -10.72
N ARG A 271 34.05 -18.91 -11.21
CA ARG A 271 33.64 -20.04 -10.35
C ARG A 271 34.70 -20.44 -9.31
N ASP A 272 35.98 -20.24 -9.62
CA ASP A 272 37.13 -20.55 -8.75
C ASP A 272 37.63 -19.33 -7.97
N ASP A 273 36.75 -18.36 -7.69
CA ASP A 273 37.12 -17.19 -6.90
C ASP A 273 37.47 -17.59 -5.45
N PRO A 274 38.64 -17.18 -4.92
CA PRO A 274 39.08 -17.55 -3.57
C PRO A 274 38.12 -17.06 -2.47
N ASP A 275 37.36 -15.99 -2.73
CA ASP A 275 36.48 -15.37 -1.74
C ASP A 275 35.13 -16.09 -1.62
N LEU A 276 34.80 -16.97 -2.58
CA LEU A 276 33.53 -17.70 -2.59
C LEU A 276 33.40 -18.66 -1.38
N LEU A 277 34.49 -19.34 -0.99
CA LEU A 277 34.48 -20.27 0.14
C LEU A 277 34.33 -19.54 1.49
N PRO A 278 35.11 -18.48 1.80
CA PRO A 278 34.86 -17.62 2.94
C PRO A 278 33.42 -17.09 3.01
N MET A 279 32.89 -16.60 1.88
CA MET A 279 31.51 -16.11 1.81
C MET A 279 30.47 -17.18 2.14
N ARG A 280 30.63 -18.40 1.60
CA ARG A 280 29.74 -19.54 1.93
C ARG A 280 29.81 -19.92 3.41
N ARG A 281 30.99 -19.87 4.03
CA ARG A 281 31.13 -20.11 5.48
C ARG A 281 30.38 -19.05 6.29
N LEU A 282 30.46 -17.78 5.88
CA LEU A 282 29.78 -16.68 6.55
C LEU A 282 28.24 -16.75 6.37
N LEU A 283 27.76 -17.09 5.17
CA LEU A 283 26.34 -17.36 4.91
C LEU A 283 25.81 -18.47 5.82
N LYS A 284 26.51 -19.62 5.89
CA LYS A 284 26.16 -20.75 6.77
C LYS A 284 26.17 -20.38 8.24
N LYS A 285 27.16 -19.61 8.69
CA LYS A 285 27.29 -19.14 10.07
C LYS A 285 26.14 -18.20 10.46
N THR A 286 25.67 -17.38 9.52
CA THR A 286 24.62 -16.39 9.77
C THR A 286 23.23 -17.01 9.82
N ASN A 287 22.92 -17.90 8.87
CA ASN A 287 21.68 -18.67 8.88
C ASN A 287 21.90 -19.99 8.10
N GLY A 288 21.96 -21.10 8.84
CA GLY A 288 22.22 -22.43 8.28
C GLY A 288 21.06 -22.97 7.44
N PHE A 289 19.83 -22.63 7.81
CA PHE A 289 18.61 -23.02 7.09
C PHE A 289 18.56 -22.40 5.70
N MET A 290 18.69 -21.08 5.60
CA MET A 290 18.72 -20.38 4.31
C MET A 290 19.90 -20.84 3.46
N PHE A 291 21.04 -21.13 4.09
CA PHE A 291 22.21 -21.65 3.39
C PHE A 291 21.99 -23.04 2.77
N LYS A 292 21.23 -23.92 3.44
CA LYS A 292 20.87 -25.24 2.89
C LYS A 292 20.07 -25.09 1.59
N TRP A 293 18.99 -24.29 1.61
CA TRP A 293 18.18 -23.99 0.44
C TRP A 293 18.99 -23.33 -0.69
N TYR A 294 19.90 -22.43 -0.34
CA TYR A 294 20.80 -21.83 -1.33
C TYR A 294 21.65 -22.87 -2.04
N LEU A 295 22.25 -23.82 -1.32
CA LEU A 295 23.04 -24.89 -1.93
C LEU A 295 22.19 -25.78 -2.85
N GLU A 296 20.97 -26.12 -2.45
CA GLU A 296 20.02 -26.88 -3.27
C GLU A 296 19.62 -26.14 -4.55
N LYS A 297 19.51 -24.80 -4.50
CA LYS A 297 19.17 -23.98 -5.66
C LYS A 297 20.31 -23.86 -6.68
N ILE A 298 21.57 -23.84 -6.22
CA ILE A 298 22.73 -23.62 -7.09
C ILE A 298 23.47 -24.91 -7.50
N SER A 299 23.07 -26.06 -6.95
CA SER A 299 23.58 -27.38 -7.32
C SER A 299 23.07 -27.83 -8.68
#